data_AF-A0A3B0YE36-F1
#
_entry.id   AF-A0A3B0YE36-F1
#
_cell.length_a   1.000
_cell.length_b   1.000
_cell.length_c   1.000
_cell.angle_alpha   90.00
_cell.angle_beta   90.00
_cell.angle_gamma   90.00
#
_symmetry.space_group_name_H-M   'P 1'
#
loop_
_entity.id
_entity.type
_entity.pdbx_description
1 polymer ?
#
loop_
_entity_poly.entity_id
_entity_poly.type
_entity_poly.pdbx_seq_one_letter_code
_entity_poly.pdbx_strand_id
1 'polypeptide(L)'
;MTRSVFANGRSFSHKGSGDKSICSAPDVCKTPIGSAVVPIPYPVISQAADANGYSKSVSIDGNPTALSSSTHTQCSGDAPGSAKGIGSSTTGNITHFSSFSFDIKCEGKGVVRHLDTTTMNNRNTVGMVYGTASPSPDIKEEEFPESPQILRFTLQTLPGLYNDTRFNNEPCTLYADGAQLQKALTDDKGTVEWEHKEGTKQYKVKLITGQEFLVDTVEAWSGDKKKQPLQRLANMGFRSIEYKGDLAVTFNARDEAFRRLHAEQRG
;
A
#
# COMPACT_ATOMS: atom_id res chain seq x y z
N MET A 1 2.69 -19.16 -9.85
CA MET A 1 4.06 -19.64 -9.58
C MET A 1 4.84 -18.53 -8.91
N THR A 2 5.59 -18.84 -7.87
CA THR A 2 6.47 -17.89 -7.17
C THR A 2 7.60 -17.45 -8.11
N ARG A 3 7.96 -16.17 -8.10
CA ARG A 3 9.08 -15.62 -8.90
C ARG A 3 10.32 -15.50 -8.03
N SER A 4 11.45 -16.02 -8.50
CA SER A 4 12.71 -15.96 -7.74
C SER A 4 13.62 -14.82 -8.18
N VAL A 5 13.46 -14.31 -9.41
CA VAL A 5 14.34 -13.29 -10.00
C VAL A 5 13.56 -12.06 -10.42
N PHE A 6 14.12 -10.87 -10.14
CA PHE A 6 13.52 -9.57 -10.44
C PHE A 6 14.51 -8.65 -11.15
N ALA A 7 13.99 -7.86 -12.08
CA ALA A 7 14.72 -6.80 -12.77
C ALA A 7 14.08 -5.45 -12.44
N ASN A 8 14.85 -4.53 -11.86
CA ASN A 8 14.37 -3.22 -11.38
C ASN A 8 13.12 -3.34 -10.49
N GLY A 9 13.10 -4.33 -9.58
CA GLY A 9 11.97 -4.61 -8.69
C GLY A 9 10.74 -5.25 -9.37
N ARG A 10 10.80 -5.59 -10.66
CA ARG A 10 9.70 -6.19 -11.42
C ARG A 10 10.06 -7.61 -11.85
N SER A 11 9.10 -8.53 -11.83
CA SER A 11 9.35 -9.92 -12.20
C SER A 11 9.67 -10.04 -13.69
N PHE A 12 10.57 -10.97 -14.03
CA PHE A 12 10.89 -11.29 -15.42
C PHE A 12 9.70 -11.98 -16.09
N SER A 13 9.47 -11.64 -17.36
CA SER A 13 8.59 -12.43 -18.23
C SER A 13 9.38 -13.52 -18.93
N HIS A 14 9.00 -14.77 -18.71
CA HIS A 14 9.67 -15.96 -19.26
C HIS A 14 8.65 -16.98 -19.76
N LYS A 15 9.06 -17.96 -20.56
CA LYS A 15 8.11 -18.87 -21.24
C LYS A 15 7.17 -19.62 -20.27
N GLY A 16 7.71 -20.07 -19.14
CA GLY A 16 6.96 -20.75 -18.08
C GLY A 16 6.32 -19.82 -17.04
N SER A 17 6.31 -18.49 -17.24
CA SER A 17 5.82 -17.53 -16.24
C SER A 17 4.30 -17.61 -16.02
N GLY A 18 3.55 -17.93 -17.08
CA GLY A 18 2.11 -17.71 -17.12
C GLY A 18 1.72 -16.24 -17.32
N ASP A 19 2.67 -15.35 -17.64
CA ASP A 19 2.40 -13.94 -17.89
C ASP A 19 1.53 -13.76 -19.14
N LYS A 20 0.74 -12.69 -19.14
CA LYS A 20 -0.14 -12.31 -20.24
C LYS A 20 0.08 -10.85 -20.59
N SER A 21 0.17 -10.53 -21.88
CA SER A 21 0.00 -9.17 -22.35
C SER A 21 -1.49 -8.91 -22.53
N ILE A 22 -2.04 -7.90 -21.85
CA ILE A 22 -3.46 -7.57 -21.88
C ILE A 22 -3.61 -6.14 -22.39
N CYS A 23 -4.58 -5.92 -23.29
CA CYS A 23 -4.84 -4.59 -23.82
C CYS A 23 -5.24 -3.60 -22.72
N SER A 24 -4.64 -2.42 -22.71
CA SER A 24 -4.99 -1.32 -21.81
C SER A 24 -6.00 -0.36 -22.44
N ALA A 25 -6.08 -0.34 -23.76
CA ALA A 25 -7.16 0.26 -24.53
C ALA A 25 -7.86 -0.81 -25.37
N PRO A 26 -9.18 -0.72 -25.60
CA PRO A 26 -9.88 -1.73 -26.39
C PRO A 26 -9.36 -1.79 -27.84
N ASP A 27 -9.26 -3.00 -28.38
CA ASP A 27 -8.89 -3.25 -29.76
C ASP A 27 -10.07 -2.98 -30.68
N VAL A 28 -10.11 -1.82 -31.35
CA VAL A 28 -11.25 -1.47 -32.20
C VAL A 28 -11.09 -2.12 -33.57
N CYS A 29 -11.99 -3.05 -33.87
CA CYS A 29 -12.04 -3.78 -35.13
C CYS A 29 -13.32 -3.48 -35.90
N LYS A 30 -13.24 -3.61 -37.23
CA LYS A 30 -14.40 -3.57 -38.10
C LYS A 30 -15.14 -4.90 -38.00
N THR A 31 -16.39 -4.84 -37.59
CA THR A 31 -17.22 -6.01 -37.32
C THR A 31 -18.46 -6.01 -38.21
N PRO A 32 -18.66 -7.06 -39.02
CA PRO A 32 -19.90 -7.25 -39.75
C PRO A 32 -21.08 -7.51 -38.79
N ILE A 33 -22.14 -6.69 -38.90
CA ILE A 33 -23.44 -6.89 -38.25
C ILE A 33 -24.50 -6.84 -39.35
N GLY A 34 -25.00 -8.00 -39.78
CA GLY A 34 -25.91 -8.08 -40.92
C GLY A 34 -25.25 -7.54 -42.18
N SER A 35 -25.85 -6.53 -42.81
CA SER A 35 -25.30 -5.84 -43.99
C SER A 35 -24.34 -4.69 -43.64
N ALA A 36 -24.25 -4.28 -42.36
CA ALA A 36 -23.41 -3.16 -41.94
C ALA A 36 -22.03 -3.64 -41.44
N VAL A 37 -21.03 -2.77 -41.54
CA VAL A 37 -19.72 -2.95 -40.90
C VAL A 37 -19.52 -1.81 -39.93
N VAL A 38 -19.39 -2.12 -38.65
CA VAL A 38 -19.29 -1.12 -37.59
C VAL A 38 -18.00 -1.31 -36.76
N PRO A 39 -17.38 -0.22 -36.28
CA PRO A 39 -16.30 -0.28 -35.29
C PRO A 39 -16.79 -0.86 -33.96
N ILE A 40 -16.19 -1.96 -33.49
CA ILE A 40 -16.48 -2.56 -32.19
C ILE A 40 -15.19 -2.75 -31.40
N PRO A 41 -15.13 -2.32 -30.12
CA PRO A 41 -14.01 -2.58 -29.23
C PRO A 41 -13.98 -4.04 -28.74
N TYR A 42 -12.83 -4.70 -28.82
CA TYR A 42 -12.58 -6.05 -28.30
C TYR A 42 -11.47 -6.06 -27.25
N PRO A 43 -11.58 -6.90 -26.21
CA PRO A 43 -10.44 -7.22 -25.37
C PRO A 43 -9.49 -8.14 -26.15
N VAL A 44 -8.18 -7.85 -26.14
CA VAL A 44 -7.17 -8.76 -26.70
C VAL A 44 -6.12 -9.15 -25.67
N ILE A 45 -5.73 -10.42 -25.71
CA ILE A 45 -4.76 -11.03 -24.79
C ILE A 45 -3.73 -11.82 -25.59
N SER A 46 -2.46 -11.72 -25.22
CA SER A 46 -1.37 -12.61 -25.68
C SER A 46 -0.74 -13.33 -24.49
N GLN A 47 -0.21 -14.53 -24.70
CA GLN A 47 0.38 -15.34 -23.63
C GLN A 47 1.90 -15.45 -23.79
N ALA A 48 2.64 -15.39 -22.69
CA ALA A 48 4.08 -15.64 -22.70
C ALA A 48 4.44 -17.02 -23.28
N ALA A 49 3.61 -18.04 -23.04
CA ALA A 49 3.84 -19.37 -23.62
C ALA A 49 3.97 -19.36 -25.16
N ASP A 50 3.29 -18.42 -25.83
CA ASP A 50 3.21 -18.29 -27.29
C ASP A 50 4.23 -17.29 -27.87
N ALA A 51 5.17 -16.81 -27.05
CA ALA A 51 6.20 -15.87 -27.49
C ALA A 51 7.38 -16.55 -28.21
N ASN A 52 7.93 -15.84 -29.17
CA ASN A 52 9.10 -16.22 -29.95
C ASN A 52 10.28 -15.28 -29.66
N GLY A 53 11.48 -15.75 -30.02
CA GLY A 53 12.71 -14.96 -29.85
C GLY A 53 13.13 -14.81 -28.38
N TYR A 54 12.79 -15.81 -27.56
CA TYR A 54 13.28 -15.97 -26.19
C TYR A 54 14.82 -16.04 -26.13
N SER A 55 15.41 -15.78 -24.95
CA SER A 55 16.84 -16.00 -24.71
C SER A 55 17.25 -17.44 -24.99
N LYS A 56 18.49 -17.63 -25.44
CA LYS A 56 19.06 -18.96 -25.74
C LYS A 56 19.97 -19.49 -24.64
N SER A 57 20.70 -18.60 -24.00
CA SER A 57 21.74 -18.92 -23.01
C SER A 57 21.34 -18.63 -21.58
N VAL A 58 20.35 -17.76 -21.36
CA VAL A 58 19.89 -17.36 -20.03
C VAL A 58 18.53 -17.98 -19.74
N SER A 59 18.40 -18.60 -18.56
CA SER A 59 17.15 -19.15 -18.06
C SER A 59 16.80 -18.53 -16.71
N ILE A 60 15.54 -18.15 -16.55
CA ILE A 60 14.93 -17.64 -15.32
C ILE A 60 13.86 -18.64 -14.88
N ASP A 61 13.90 -19.07 -13.62
CA ASP A 61 12.99 -20.10 -13.10
C ASP A 61 12.94 -21.35 -14.02
N GLY A 62 14.11 -21.78 -14.51
CA GLY A 62 14.25 -22.92 -15.42
C GLY A 62 13.74 -22.71 -16.85
N ASN A 63 13.34 -21.48 -17.21
CA ASN A 63 12.72 -21.17 -18.51
C ASN A 63 13.45 -20.02 -19.22
N PRO A 64 13.48 -20.00 -20.56
CA PRO A 64 14.09 -18.88 -21.27
C PRO A 64 13.22 -17.62 -21.13
N THR A 65 13.87 -16.45 -21.05
CA THR A 65 13.25 -15.16 -20.73
C THR A 65 13.04 -14.27 -21.95
N ALA A 66 11.95 -13.49 -21.95
CA ALA A 66 11.60 -12.60 -23.04
C ALA A 66 12.55 -11.39 -23.04
N LEU A 67 13.04 -11.07 -24.23
CA LEU A 67 13.94 -9.97 -24.51
C LEU A 67 13.18 -8.87 -25.27
N SER A 68 13.77 -7.69 -25.33
CA SER A 68 13.28 -6.57 -26.15
C SER A 68 13.02 -6.92 -27.62
N SER A 69 13.69 -7.95 -28.16
CA SER A 69 13.45 -8.44 -29.52
C SER A 69 12.41 -9.56 -29.62
N SER A 70 11.92 -10.07 -28.49
CA SER A 70 10.89 -11.11 -28.46
C SER A 70 9.54 -10.55 -28.88
N THR A 71 8.64 -11.44 -29.32
CA THR A 71 7.26 -11.07 -29.70
C THR A 71 6.30 -12.19 -29.33
N HIS A 72 5.07 -11.87 -28.93
CA HIS A 72 4.03 -12.90 -28.90
C HIS A 72 3.52 -13.10 -30.32
N THR A 73 3.50 -14.34 -30.79
CA THR A 73 3.17 -14.66 -32.19
C THR A 73 1.75 -14.26 -32.58
N GLN A 74 0.84 -14.23 -31.60
CA GLN A 74 -0.57 -13.91 -31.79
C GLN A 74 -1.20 -13.32 -30.51
N CYS A 75 -2.30 -12.61 -30.69
CA CYS A 75 -3.26 -12.25 -29.63
C CYS A 75 -4.63 -12.89 -29.94
N SER A 76 -5.53 -12.89 -28.97
CA SER A 76 -6.88 -13.43 -29.13
C SER A 76 -7.93 -12.59 -28.41
N GLY A 77 -9.17 -12.67 -28.89
CA GLY A 77 -10.35 -11.97 -28.32
C GLY A 77 -11.07 -11.04 -29.31
N ASP A 78 -10.44 -10.73 -30.43
CA ASP A 78 -10.93 -9.85 -31.51
C ASP A 78 -11.47 -10.62 -32.74
N ALA A 79 -11.55 -11.95 -32.68
CA ALA A 79 -12.02 -12.81 -33.77
C ALA A 79 -13.37 -12.39 -34.42
N PRO A 80 -14.36 -11.84 -33.69
CA PRO A 80 -15.59 -11.34 -34.31
C PRO A 80 -15.37 -10.12 -35.23
N GLY A 81 -14.30 -9.36 -35.02
CA GLY A 81 -13.81 -8.30 -35.90
C GLY A 81 -13.20 -8.83 -37.19
N SER A 82 -13.96 -9.64 -37.94
CA SER A 82 -13.49 -10.35 -39.14
C SER A 82 -13.16 -9.43 -40.31
N ALA A 83 -13.66 -8.18 -40.30
CA ALA A 83 -13.24 -7.13 -41.23
C ALA A 83 -12.00 -6.35 -40.77
N LYS A 84 -11.35 -6.84 -39.69
CA LYS A 84 -10.02 -6.48 -39.17
C LYS A 84 -9.93 -5.15 -38.41
N GLY A 85 -8.84 -4.96 -37.69
CA GLY A 85 -8.50 -3.75 -36.94
C GLY A 85 -8.54 -2.48 -37.77
N ILE A 86 -8.99 -1.37 -37.17
CA ILE A 86 -9.07 -0.07 -37.85
C ILE A 86 -7.68 0.45 -38.25
N GLY A 87 -6.71 0.36 -37.33
CA GLY A 87 -5.35 0.83 -37.55
C GLY A 87 -4.45 -0.24 -38.19
N SER A 88 -4.62 -1.51 -37.83
CA SER A 88 -3.68 -2.56 -38.26
C SER A 88 -4.10 -3.32 -39.52
N SER A 89 -5.39 -3.31 -39.88
CA SER A 89 -5.95 -4.23 -40.87
C SER A 89 -5.58 -5.70 -40.59
N THR A 90 -5.51 -6.09 -39.32
CA THR A 90 -5.31 -7.47 -38.86
C THR A 90 -6.30 -7.87 -37.76
N THR A 91 -6.40 -9.17 -37.49
CA THR A 91 -7.15 -9.74 -36.36
C THR A 91 -6.27 -10.84 -35.76
N GLY A 92 -6.22 -10.94 -34.43
CA GLY A 92 -5.46 -11.97 -33.72
C GLY A 92 -3.95 -12.00 -34.01
N ASN A 93 -3.35 -10.85 -34.31
CA ASN A 93 -1.97 -10.78 -34.81
C ASN A 93 -0.92 -10.53 -33.71
N ILE A 94 0.34 -10.38 -34.13
CA ILE A 94 1.53 -10.23 -33.30
C ILE A 94 1.40 -9.13 -32.22
N THR A 95 1.97 -9.40 -31.05
CA THR A 95 2.16 -8.41 -29.97
C THR A 95 3.65 -8.12 -29.79
N HIS A 96 4.03 -6.84 -29.79
CA HIS A 96 5.40 -6.37 -29.58
C HIS A 96 5.57 -5.73 -28.20
N PHE A 97 6.71 -6.00 -27.55
CA PHE A 97 7.11 -5.29 -26.35
C PHE A 97 7.63 -3.89 -26.71
N SER A 98 7.02 -2.87 -26.12
CA SER A 98 7.33 -1.46 -26.37
C SER A 98 8.24 -0.87 -25.29
N SER A 99 8.24 -1.44 -24.10
CA SER A 99 9.23 -1.15 -23.05
C SER A 99 9.88 -2.44 -22.53
N PHE A 100 11.03 -2.26 -21.89
CA PHE A 100 11.87 -3.31 -21.32
C PHE A 100 12.88 -2.67 -20.35
N SER A 101 13.66 -3.47 -19.63
CA SER A 101 14.75 -2.93 -18.81
C SER A 101 15.91 -2.40 -19.67
N PHE A 102 16.38 -1.19 -19.36
CA PHE A 102 17.58 -0.61 -19.99
C PHE A 102 18.87 -1.03 -19.28
N ASP A 103 18.80 -1.30 -17.97
CA ASP A 103 19.97 -1.62 -17.15
C ASP A 103 20.26 -3.12 -17.14
N ILE A 104 19.21 -3.94 -17.03
CA ILE A 104 19.33 -5.39 -16.93
C ILE A 104 19.10 -5.99 -18.31
N LYS A 105 20.16 -6.62 -18.82
CA LYS A 105 20.20 -7.18 -20.16
C LYS A 105 20.57 -8.66 -20.11
N CYS A 106 19.93 -9.43 -20.99
CA CYS A 106 20.33 -10.79 -21.30
C CYS A 106 20.69 -10.84 -22.79
N GLU A 107 21.84 -11.42 -23.12
CA GLU A 107 22.32 -11.52 -24.52
C GLU A 107 22.42 -10.15 -25.21
N GLY A 108 22.83 -9.13 -24.45
CA GLY A 108 22.94 -7.74 -24.93
C GLY A 108 21.60 -7.02 -25.13
N LYS A 109 20.46 -7.67 -24.85
CA LYS A 109 19.11 -7.14 -25.05
C LYS A 109 18.41 -6.90 -23.71
N GLY A 110 17.67 -5.81 -23.60
CA GLY A 110 16.86 -5.52 -22.41
C GLY A 110 15.85 -6.63 -22.13
N VAL A 111 15.62 -6.93 -20.86
CA VAL A 111 14.68 -7.98 -20.44
C VAL A 111 13.27 -7.43 -20.31
N VAL A 112 12.27 -8.23 -20.69
CA VAL A 112 10.85 -7.88 -20.55
C VAL A 112 10.37 -8.25 -19.16
N ARG A 113 9.64 -7.35 -18.52
CA ARG A 113 9.21 -7.47 -17.13
C ARG A 113 7.70 -7.26 -17.01
N HIS A 114 7.19 -7.60 -15.83
CA HIS A 114 5.87 -7.14 -15.41
C HIS A 114 5.76 -5.60 -15.55
N LEU A 115 4.59 -5.13 -16.00
CA LEU A 115 4.25 -3.74 -16.27
C LEU A 115 5.03 -3.10 -17.43
N ASP A 116 5.77 -3.88 -18.22
CA ASP A 116 6.26 -3.38 -19.50
C ASP A 116 5.11 -3.27 -20.51
N THR A 117 5.13 -2.20 -21.30
CA THR A 117 4.09 -1.85 -22.27
C THR A 117 4.23 -2.67 -23.54
N THR A 118 3.11 -2.89 -24.23
CA THR A 118 3.04 -3.63 -25.49
C THR A 118 2.19 -2.92 -26.53
N THR A 119 2.41 -3.25 -27.79
CA THR A 119 1.46 -2.99 -28.89
C THR A 119 0.91 -4.32 -29.36
N MET A 120 -0.41 -4.41 -29.55
CA MET A 120 -1.11 -5.67 -29.80
C MET A 120 -1.87 -5.63 -31.12
N ASN A 121 -2.19 -6.82 -31.66
CA ASN A 121 -2.84 -7.01 -32.95
C ASN A 121 -2.16 -6.19 -34.07
N ASN A 122 -0.84 -6.35 -34.23
CA ASN A 122 -0.02 -5.59 -35.17
C ASN A 122 -0.21 -4.06 -35.02
N ARG A 123 -0.09 -3.58 -33.78
CA ARG A 123 -0.18 -2.15 -33.41
C ARG A 123 -1.56 -1.52 -33.62
N ASN A 124 -2.63 -2.30 -33.58
CA ASN A 124 -3.99 -1.75 -33.56
C ASN A 124 -4.36 -1.17 -32.20
N THR A 125 -3.82 -1.75 -31.13
CA THR A 125 -4.03 -1.28 -29.75
C THR A 125 -2.75 -1.39 -28.93
N VAL A 126 -2.80 -0.85 -27.72
CA VAL A 126 -1.74 -0.89 -26.72
C VAL A 126 -2.14 -1.79 -25.55
N GLY A 127 -1.14 -2.33 -24.87
CA GLY A 127 -1.32 -3.23 -23.74
C GLY A 127 -0.17 -3.17 -22.76
N MET A 128 -0.19 -4.11 -21.83
CA MET A 128 0.81 -4.23 -20.79
C MET A 128 0.98 -5.69 -20.36
N VAL A 129 2.21 -6.05 -19.99
CA VAL A 129 2.56 -7.36 -19.45
C VAL A 129 2.11 -7.48 -17.99
N TYR A 130 1.13 -8.34 -17.75
CA TYR A 130 0.69 -8.75 -16.42
C TYR A 130 1.27 -10.11 -16.09
N GLY A 131 2.22 -10.11 -15.16
CA GLY A 131 2.71 -11.33 -14.54
C GLY A 131 2.08 -11.56 -13.18
N THR A 132 2.35 -12.73 -12.60
CA THR A 132 2.01 -12.95 -11.19
C THR A 132 2.79 -11.96 -10.36
N ALA A 133 2.07 -11.09 -9.65
CA ALA A 133 2.64 -10.01 -8.88
C ALA A 133 3.71 -10.55 -7.93
N SER A 134 4.89 -9.90 -7.94
CA SER A 134 5.96 -10.11 -6.98
C SER A 134 5.39 -10.21 -5.56
N PRO A 135 6.03 -10.91 -4.60
CA PRO A 135 5.81 -10.57 -3.21
C PRO A 135 5.98 -9.05 -3.08
N SER A 136 5.14 -8.43 -2.26
CA SER A 136 5.35 -7.03 -1.87
C SER A 136 6.83 -6.89 -1.51
N PRO A 137 7.54 -5.80 -1.89
CA PRO A 137 8.88 -5.60 -1.36
C PRO A 137 8.79 -5.83 0.14
N ASP A 138 9.67 -6.67 0.69
CA ASP A 138 9.84 -6.76 2.14
C ASP A 138 10.23 -5.35 2.57
N ILE A 139 9.23 -4.56 2.95
CA ILE A 139 9.42 -3.37 3.74
C ILE A 139 10.04 -3.97 4.98
N LYS A 140 11.37 -3.89 5.10
CA LYS A 140 12.01 -4.04 6.40
C LYS A 140 11.24 -3.05 7.25
N GLU A 141 10.48 -3.57 8.20
CA GLU A 141 9.82 -2.78 9.22
C GLU A 141 10.93 -1.88 9.75
N GLU A 142 10.93 -0.61 9.34
CA GLU A 142 11.84 0.36 9.92
C GLU A 142 11.45 0.33 11.38
N GLU A 143 12.32 -0.23 12.22
CA GLU A 143 12.24 -0.05 13.66
C GLU A 143 12.30 1.45 13.88
N PHE A 144 11.13 2.09 13.92
CA PHE A 144 11.00 3.45 14.39
C PHE A 144 11.64 3.43 15.77
N PRO A 145 12.71 4.21 16.02
CA PRO A 145 13.27 4.26 17.36
C PRO A 145 12.12 4.62 18.30
N GLU A 146 11.86 3.77 19.30
CA GLU A 146 10.82 4.04 20.29
C GLU A 146 11.12 5.40 20.92
N SER A 147 10.43 6.44 20.44
CA SER A 147 10.58 7.77 21.01
C SER A 147 9.93 7.73 22.39
N PRO A 148 10.62 8.13 23.47
CA PRO A 148 10.05 8.08 24.81
C PRO A 148 8.75 8.87 24.82
N GLN A 149 7.65 8.22 25.22
CA GLN A 149 6.34 8.87 25.28
C GLN A 149 6.34 9.83 26.48
N ILE A 150 6.27 11.14 26.21
CA ILE A 150 6.27 12.16 27.27
C ILE A 150 4.83 12.48 27.68
N LEU A 151 4.50 12.25 28.95
CA LEU A 151 3.25 12.70 29.58
C LEU A 151 3.40 14.14 30.06
N ARG A 152 2.38 14.95 29.78
CA ARG A 152 2.32 16.34 30.21
C ARG A 152 1.11 16.56 31.12
N PHE A 153 1.36 16.87 32.39
CA PHE A 153 0.32 17.19 33.37
C PHE A 153 0.28 18.68 33.60
N THR A 154 -0.90 19.31 33.49
CA THR A 154 -1.12 20.71 33.86
C THR A 154 -1.95 20.75 35.14
N LEU A 155 -1.37 21.25 36.23
CA LEU A 155 -1.99 21.25 37.56
C LEU A 155 -2.64 22.61 37.85
N GLN A 156 -3.93 22.60 38.17
CA GLN A 156 -4.74 23.80 38.41
C GLN A 156 -5.71 23.57 39.57
N THR A 157 -6.06 24.63 40.30
CA THR A 157 -6.95 24.54 41.48
C THR A 157 -8.41 24.23 41.13
N LEU A 158 -8.87 24.51 39.90
CA LEU A 158 -10.26 24.33 39.43
C LEU A 158 -10.32 24.11 37.90
N PRO A 159 -11.12 23.15 37.39
CA PRO A 159 -11.34 22.98 35.96
C PRO A 159 -12.08 24.19 35.35
N GLY A 160 -11.50 24.85 34.34
CA GLY A 160 -12.19 25.87 33.53
C GLY A 160 -11.87 27.34 33.85
N LEU A 161 -10.99 27.62 34.82
CA LEU A 161 -10.50 28.97 35.10
C LEU A 161 -9.16 29.23 34.38
N TYR A 162 -9.24 29.82 33.20
CA TYR A 162 -8.09 30.29 32.45
C TYR A 162 -7.61 31.61 33.06
N ASN A 163 -6.61 31.57 33.95
CA ASN A 163 -5.44 32.48 33.92
C ASN A 163 -4.78 32.85 35.26
N ASP A 164 -5.18 32.36 36.45
CA ASP A 164 -4.47 32.80 37.68
C ASP A 164 -4.45 31.82 38.87
N THR A 165 -4.74 30.54 38.64
CA THR A 165 -4.87 29.56 39.74
C THR A 165 -4.11 28.26 39.48
N ARG A 166 -2.96 28.36 38.80
CA ARG A 166 -2.09 27.23 38.48
C ARG A 166 -1.02 27.08 39.56
N PHE A 167 -0.62 25.84 39.83
CA PHE A 167 0.47 25.56 40.79
C PHE A 167 1.80 25.77 40.09
N ASN A 168 2.22 27.02 39.95
CA ASN A 168 3.45 27.41 39.26
C ASN A 168 4.66 27.25 40.19
N ASN A 169 5.78 26.69 39.70
CA ASN A 169 7.00 26.49 40.49
C ASN A 169 6.78 25.76 41.82
N GLU A 170 5.81 24.86 41.88
CA GLU A 170 5.51 24.08 43.07
C GLU A 170 6.22 22.71 43.02
N PRO A 171 6.90 22.31 44.12
CA PRO A 171 7.48 20.99 44.21
C PRO A 171 6.39 19.92 44.24
N CYS A 172 6.48 18.97 43.32
CA CYS A 172 5.54 17.87 43.19
C CYS A 172 6.26 16.51 43.19
N THR A 173 5.57 15.48 43.66
CA THR A 173 6.02 14.10 43.62
C THR A 173 5.05 13.28 42.78
N LEU A 174 5.55 12.62 41.74
CA LEU A 174 4.81 11.67 40.94
C LEU A 174 4.85 10.28 41.57
N TYR A 175 3.70 9.63 41.58
CA TYR A 175 3.55 8.21 41.86
C TYR A 175 2.92 7.52 40.64
N ALA A 176 3.35 6.30 40.36
CA ALA A 176 2.71 5.38 39.42
C ALA A 176 2.30 4.11 40.18
N ASP A 177 1.03 3.72 40.08
CA ASP A 177 0.47 2.54 40.75
C ASP A 177 0.82 2.45 42.25
N GLY A 178 0.89 3.62 42.91
CA GLY A 178 1.22 3.76 44.33
C GLY A 178 2.72 3.85 44.66
N ALA A 179 3.63 3.54 43.73
CA ALA A 179 5.08 3.68 43.92
C ALA A 179 5.56 5.09 43.54
N GLN A 180 6.43 5.70 44.36
CA GLN A 180 7.01 7.00 44.06
C GLN A 180 7.98 6.87 42.88
N LEU A 181 7.74 7.64 41.81
CA LEU A 181 8.59 7.66 40.62
C LEU A 181 9.65 8.76 40.71
N GLN A 182 9.21 10.02 40.79
CA GLN A 182 10.11 11.16 40.61
C GLN A 182 9.58 12.39 41.33
N LYS A 183 10.49 13.24 41.80
CA LYS A 183 10.18 14.58 42.28
C LYS A 183 10.51 15.59 41.19
N ALA A 184 9.65 16.56 40.98
CA ALA A 184 9.83 17.61 39.99
C ALA A 184 9.34 18.96 40.52
N LEU A 185 9.62 20.02 39.78
CA LEU A 185 9.09 21.35 39.98
C LEU A 185 8.19 21.65 38.78
N THR A 186 6.99 22.15 39.01
CA THR A 186 6.13 22.61 37.91
C THR A 186 6.68 23.87 37.26
N ASP A 187 6.45 24.06 35.96
CA ASP A 187 6.90 25.26 35.23
C ASP A 187 6.04 26.51 35.54
N ASP A 188 6.35 27.62 34.85
CA ASP A 188 5.62 28.89 34.90
C ASP A 188 4.15 28.79 34.46
N LYS A 189 3.76 27.66 33.87
CA LYS A 189 2.40 27.34 33.42
C LYS A 189 1.75 26.27 34.29
N GLY A 190 2.39 25.84 35.38
CA GLY A 190 1.89 24.77 36.26
C GLY A 190 1.96 23.39 35.60
N THR A 191 2.83 23.23 34.61
CA THR A 191 3.03 22.00 33.85
C THR A 191 4.18 21.19 34.44
N VAL A 192 4.06 19.87 34.40
CA VAL A 192 5.17 18.95 34.61
C VAL A 192 5.15 17.87 33.53
N GLU A 193 6.34 17.51 33.06
CA GLU A 193 6.54 16.50 32.02
C GLU A 193 7.31 15.31 32.58
N TRP A 194 6.83 14.10 32.29
CA TRP A 194 7.47 12.85 32.69
C TRP A 194 7.45 11.83 31.58
N GLU A 195 8.45 10.97 31.54
CA GLU A 195 8.46 9.82 30.66
C GLU A 195 7.40 8.81 31.13
N HIS A 196 6.50 8.44 30.22
CA HIS A 196 5.51 7.41 30.45
C HIS A 196 6.20 6.07 30.67
N LYS A 197 5.76 5.34 31.69
CA LYS A 197 6.14 3.94 31.88
C LYS A 197 4.97 3.08 31.41
N GLU A 198 5.18 2.32 30.35
CA GLU A 198 4.18 1.39 29.82
C GLU A 198 3.68 0.44 30.92
N GLY A 199 2.37 0.18 30.93
CA GLY A 199 1.72 -0.67 31.92
C GLY A 199 1.31 0.04 33.22
N THR A 200 1.60 1.34 33.38
CA THR A 200 1.09 2.12 34.52
C THR A 200 -0.43 2.30 34.41
N LYS A 201 -1.18 1.95 35.47
CA LYS A 201 -2.65 2.04 35.50
C LYS A 201 -3.18 3.32 36.14
N GLN A 202 -2.38 3.93 37.01
CA GLN A 202 -2.76 5.14 37.70
C GLN A 202 -1.53 5.99 37.97
N TYR A 203 -1.61 7.26 37.59
CA TYR A 203 -0.67 8.28 38.03
C TYR A 203 -1.29 9.08 39.16
N LYS A 204 -0.47 9.43 40.15
CA LYS A 204 -0.84 10.37 41.20
C LYS A 204 0.23 11.45 41.32
N VAL A 205 -0.18 12.71 41.26
CA VAL A 205 0.71 13.84 41.50
C VAL A 205 0.38 14.44 42.86
N LYS A 206 1.35 14.45 43.77
CA LYS A 206 1.22 15.05 45.09
C LYS A 206 2.07 16.31 45.18
N LEU A 207 1.44 17.45 45.39
CA LEU A 207 2.12 18.71 45.71
C LEU A 207 2.60 18.69 47.16
N ILE A 208 3.71 19.37 47.44
CA ILE A 208 4.22 19.51 48.82
C ILE A 208 3.24 20.26 49.72
N THR A 209 2.39 21.10 49.13
CA THR A 209 1.27 21.82 49.74
C THR A 209 0.13 20.90 50.18
N GLY A 210 0.20 19.60 49.84
CA GLY A 210 -0.71 18.56 50.31
C GLY A 210 -1.81 18.18 49.33
N GLN A 211 -1.94 18.87 48.21
CA GLN A 211 -2.92 18.53 47.17
C GLN A 211 -2.50 17.29 46.39
N GLU A 212 -3.46 16.39 46.18
CA GLU A 212 -3.26 15.14 45.44
C GLU A 212 -4.16 15.13 44.20
N PHE A 213 -3.55 14.95 43.03
CA PHE A 213 -4.23 14.82 41.75
C PHE A 213 -4.11 13.37 41.29
N LEU A 214 -5.23 12.67 41.25
CA LEU A 214 -5.31 11.32 40.69
C LEU A 214 -5.60 11.43 39.20
N VAL A 215 -4.70 10.88 38.40
CA VAL A 215 -4.89 10.68 36.97
C VAL A 215 -5.00 9.18 36.77
N ASP A 216 -6.22 8.68 36.77
CA ASP A 216 -6.47 7.33 36.30
C ASP A 216 -6.05 7.28 34.83
N THR A 217 -5.31 6.25 34.39
CA THR A 217 -5.25 5.97 32.95
C THR A 217 -6.56 5.27 32.62
N VAL A 218 -7.53 6.07 32.21
CA VAL A 218 -8.93 5.81 32.57
C VAL A 218 -9.55 4.68 31.74
N GLU A 219 -9.80 3.52 32.35
CA GLU A 219 -10.92 2.63 31.97
C GLU A 219 -12.27 3.36 32.11
N ALA A 220 -12.42 4.37 32.96
CA ALA A 220 -13.68 5.14 33.09
C ALA A 220 -13.98 6.13 31.92
N TRP A 221 -13.10 6.27 30.91
CA TRP A 221 -13.42 6.97 29.65
C TRP A 221 -14.03 6.00 28.62
N SER A 222 -14.19 4.72 29.01
CA SER A 222 -14.68 3.62 28.19
C SER A 222 -16.20 3.41 28.19
N GLY A 223 -16.98 4.33 28.81
CA GLY A 223 -18.44 4.21 28.87
C GLY A 223 -19.12 4.19 27.49
N ASP A 224 -18.42 4.67 26.46
CA ASP A 224 -18.87 4.61 25.07
C ASP A 224 -18.26 3.38 24.38
N LYS A 225 -19.03 2.29 24.30
CA LYS A 225 -18.60 1.00 23.71
C LYS A 225 -18.03 1.12 22.29
N LYS A 226 -18.35 2.20 21.56
CA LYS A 226 -17.84 2.48 20.22
C LYS A 226 -16.40 3.02 20.20
N LYS A 227 -15.94 3.66 21.28
CA LYS A 227 -14.61 4.31 21.33
C LYS A 227 -13.53 3.45 21.98
N GLN A 228 -13.91 2.41 22.72
CA GLN A 228 -13.01 1.45 23.37
C GLN A 228 -11.89 0.89 22.46
N PRO A 229 -12.16 0.45 21.21
CA PRO A 229 -11.11 -0.14 20.37
C PRO A 229 -10.06 0.90 19.93
N LEU A 230 -10.53 2.09 19.53
CA LEU A 230 -9.68 3.21 19.13
C LEU A 230 -8.83 3.73 20.29
N GLN A 231 -9.40 3.78 21.50
CA GLN A 231 -8.69 4.23 22.70
C GLN A 231 -7.64 3.22 23.17
N ARG A 232 -7.95 1.91 23.06
CA ARG A 232 -6.99 0.83 23.31
C ARG A 232 -5.81 0.92 22.34
N LEU A 233 -6.10 1.20 21.07
CA LEU A 233 -5.07 1.41 20.04
C LEU A 233 -4.24 2.66 20.32
N ALA A 234 -4.87 3.77 20.75
CA ALA A 234 -4.17 5.00 21.12
C ALA A 234 -3.26 4.85 22.35
N ASN A 235 -3.70 4.08 23.35
CA ASN A 235 -2.88 3.74 24.52
C ASN A 235 -1.71 2.81 24.18
N MET A 236 -1.79 2.12 23.02
CA MET A 236 -0.70 1.34 22.43
C MET A 236 0.11 2.16 21.41
N GLY A 237 -0.07 3.49 21.35
CA GLY A 237 0.67 4.39 20.46
C GLY A 237 0.09 4.57 19.05
N PHE A 238 -1.00 3.89 18.68
CA PHE A 238 -1.62 3.99 17.36
C PHE A 238 -2.63 5.14 17.29
N ARG A 239 -2.35 6.18 16.49
CA ARG A 239 -3.30 7.26 16.20
C ARG A 239 -4.08 6.95 14.91
N SER A 240 -5.41 7.12 14.93
CA SER A 240 -6.21 7.09 13.70
C SER A 240 -6.04 8.39 12.92
N ILE A 241 -5.85 8.28 11.61
CA ILE A 241 -5.99 9.39 10.66
C ILE A 241 -7.30 9.12 9.92
N GLU A 242 -8.35 9.88 10.20
CA GLU A 242 -9.60 9.78 9.43
C GLU A 242 -9.41 10.47 8.06
N TYR A 243 -9.59 9.72 6.98
CA TYR A 243 -9.63 10.22 5.62
C TYR A 243 -11.08 10.39 5.17
N LYS A 244 -11.48 11.61 4.79
CA LYS A 244 -12.77 11.88 4.14
C LYS A 244 -12.56 12.08 2.63
N GLY A 245 -12.78 11.03 1.85
CA GLY A 245 -12.83 11.07 0.38
C GLY A 245 -13.52 9.83 -0.20
N ASP A 246 -14.33 10.02 -1.24
CA ASP A 246 -15.05 8.95 -1.95
C ASP A 246 -14.08 8.05 -2.72
N LEU A 247 -14.03 6.75 -2.39
CA LEU A 247 -13.14 5.77 -3.02
C LEU A 247 -13.92 4.66 -3.73
N ALA A 248 -14.21 4.91 -5.00
CA ALA A 248 -14.43 3.87 -6.00
C ALA A 248 -13.09 3.43 -6.61
N VAL A 249 -12.13 2.87 -5.85
CA VAL A 249 -10.91 2.27 -6.46
C VAL A 249 -10.27 1.18 -5.58
N THR A 250 -10.93 0.03 -5.43
CA THR A 250 -10.36 -1.17 -4.79
C THR A 250 -9.70 -2.12 -5.79
N PHE A 251 -8.81 -1.61 -6.65
CA PHE A 251 -7.89 -2.47 -7.40
C PHE A 251 -6.51 -2.42 -6.74
N ASN A 252 -6.09 -3.56 -6.16
CA ASN A 252 -4.76 -3.86 -5.56
C ASN A 252 -4.51 -3.58 -4.06
N ALA A 253 -5.51 -3.73 -3.19
CA ALA A 253 -5.28 -3.75 -1.74
C ALA A 253 -4.75 -5.13 -1.27
N ARG A 254 -3.48 -5.22 -0.86
CA ARG A 254 -2.89 -6.41 -0.19
C ARG A 254 -2.84 -6.22 1.34
N ASP A 255 -3.13 -7.32 2.04
CA ASP A 255 -2.99 -7.69 3.46
C ASP A 255 -3.37 -6.71 4.59
N GLU A 256 -3.18 -5.41 4.46
CA GLU A 256 -3.55 -4.40 5.48
C GLU A 256 -4.66 -3.45 5.01
N ALA A 257 -4.73 -3.16 3.71
CA ALA A 257 -5.78 -2.34 3.14
C ALA A 257 -7.17 -3.02 3.22
N PHE A 258 -7.21 -4.36 3.28
CA PHE A 258 -8.43 -5.13 3.57
C PHE A 258 -8.88 -4.99 5.04
N ARG A 259 -7.96 -4.86 6.00
CA ARG A 259 -8.29 -4.67 7.43
C ARG A 259 -8.80 -3.26 7.73
N ARG A 260 -8.30 -2.24 7.01
CA ARG A 260 -8.84 -0.87 7.10
C ARG A 260 -10.22 -0.74 6.45
N LEU A 261 -10.46 -1.35 5.30
CA LEU A 261 -11.78 -1.32 4.62
C LEU A 261 -12.90 -2.00 5.42
N HIS A 262 -12.60 -3.05 6.19
CA HIS A 262 -13.60 -3.72 7.02
C HIS A 262 -13.94 -2.96 8.32
N ALA A 263 -13.08 -2.07 8.80
CA ALA A 263 -13.37 -1.20 9.94
C ALA A 263 -14.29 -0.01 9.57
N GLU A 264 -14.33 0.37 8.29
CA GLU A 264 -15.09 1.53 7.82
C GLU A 264 -16.48 1.22 7.22
N GLN A 265 -16.83 -0.04 6.95
CA GLN A 265 -18.12 -0.39 6.29
C GLN A 265 -19.19 -1.08 7.15
N ARG A 266 -19.01 -1.21 8.47
CA ARG A 266 -20.11 -1.56 9.39
C ARG A 266 -19.92 -0.73 10.66
N GLY A 267 -20.72 0.28 10.97
CA GLY A 267 -22.18 0.27 10.93
C GLY A 267 -22.68 -0.36 12.23
#